data_AF-G7ZZE0-F1
#
_entry.id   AF-G7ZZE0-F1
#
_cell.length_a   1.000
_cell.length_b   1.000
_cell.length_c   1.000
_cell.angle_alpha   90.00
_cell.angle_beta   90.00
_cell.angle_gamma   90.00
#
_symmetry.space_group_name_H-M   'P 1'
#
loop_
_entity.id
_entity.type
_entity.pdbx_description
1 polymer ?
#
loop_
_entity_poly.entity_id
_entity_poly.type
_entity_poly.pdbx_seq_one_letter_code
_entity_poly.pdbx_strand_id
1 'polypeptide(L)' 'MEEAMRAIEIAFLNNNWSHLWLELDSVMVVHALKSNTLILWRLRNKWFNCCQWIGSMNFFLSHL' A
#
# COMPACT_ATOMS: atom_id res chain seq x y z
N MET A 1 -7.41 3.80 3.41
CA MET A 1 -6.01 3.57 3.82
C MET A 1 -5.84 2.19 4.45
N GLU A 2 -6.63 1.83 5.47
CA GLU A 2 -6.57 0.47 6.07
C GLU A 2 -6.89 -0.64 5.05
N GLU A 3 -7.92 -0.47 4.22
CA GLU A 3 -8.24 -1.44 3.14
C GLU A 3 -7.09 -1.64 2.14
N ALA A 4 -6.43 -0.55 1.73
CA ALA A 4 -5.27 -0.61 0.84
C ALA A 4 -4.10 -1.39 1.48
N MET A 5 -3.80 -1.11 2.76
CA MET A 5 -2.77 -1.87 3.49
C MET A 5 -3.11 -3.35 3.60
N ARG A 6 -4.37 -3.69 3.84
CA ARG A 6 -4.83 -5.08 3.93
C ARG A 6 -4.74 -5.81 2.59
N ALA A 7 -5.04 -5.13 1.49
CA ALA A 7 -4.87 -5.67 0.15
C ALA A 7 -3.40 -6.00 -0.15
N ILE A 8 -2.48 -5.08 0.19
CA ILE A 8 -1.03 -5.29 0.04
C ILE A 8 -0.55 -6.47 0.90
N GLU A 9 -1.02 -6.54 2.16
CA GLU A 9 -0.68 -7.62 3.09
C GLU A 9 -1.07 -8.99 2.55
N ILE A 10 -2.28 -9.14 2.03
CA ILE A 10 -2.76 -10.40 1.43
C ILE A 10 -1.97 -10.73 0.17
N ALA A 11 -1.74 -9.75 -0.71
CA ALA A 11 -1.00 -9.96 -1.94
C ALA A 11 0.44 -10.44 -1.68
N PHE A 12 1.11 -9.86 -0.68
CA PHE A 12 2.49 -10.18 -0.36
C PHE A 12 2.61 -11.46 0.48
N LEU A 13 1.95 -11.51 1.65
CA LEU A 13 2.15 -12.61 2.61
C LEU A 13 1.43 -13.89 2.20
N ASN A 14 0.19 -13.78 1.70
CA ASN A 14 -0.63 -14.96 1.45
C ASN A 14 -0.43 -15.51 0.05
N ASN A 15 -0.21 -14.62 -0.93
CA ASN A 15 -0.17 -15.02 -2.33
C ASN A 15 1.23 -14.90 -2.97
N ASN A 16 2.21 -14.34 -2.25
CA ASN A 16 3.59 -14.15 -2.73
C ASN A 16 3.67 -13.50 -4.13
N TRP A 17 2.82 -12.51 -4.38
CA TRP A 17 2.76 -11.85 -5.68
C TRP A 17 4.01 -11.01 -5.92
N SER A 18 4.56 -11.12 -7.13
CA SER A 18 5.67 -10.26 -7.58
C SER A 18 5.18 -9.02 -8.31
N HIS A 19 3.92 -9.01 -8.77
CA HIS A 19 3.31 -7.91 -9.50
C HIS A 19 1.97 -7.56 -8.84
N LEU A 20 1.78 -6.28 -8.53
CA LEU A 20 0.57 -5.79 -7.86
C LEU A 20 0.13 -4.49 -8.52
N TRP A 21 -1.07 -4.48 -9.10
CA TRP A 21 -1.76 -3.27 -9.51
C TRP A 21 -2.84 -2.94 -8.48
N LEU A 22 -2.68 -1.80 -7.82
CA LEU A 22 -3.67 -1.27 -6.91
C LEU A 22 -4.33 -0.05 -7.56
N GLU A 23 -5.64 -0.13 -7.74
CA GLU A 23 -6.46 0.98 -8.21
C GLU A 23 -7.30 1.49 -7.04
N LEU A 24 -7.20 2.79 -6.75
CA LEU A 24 -7.89 3.42 -5.63
C LEU A 24 -8.70 4.62 -6.11
N ASP A 25 -9.94 4.72 -5.65
CA ASP A 25 -10.87 5.83 -5.89
C ASP A 25 -10.54 7.09 -5.05
N SER A 26 -9.61 6.97 -4.11
CA SER A 26 -9.27 8.03 -3.15
C SER A 26 -7.89 8.61 -3.42
N VAL A 27 -7.88 9.84 -3.97
CA VAL A 27 -6.67 10.68 -4.14
C VAL A 27 -5.85 10.74 -2.86
N MET A 28 -6.49 10.83 -1.69
CA MET A 28 -5.81 10.93 -0.40
C MET A 28 -5.00 9.66 -0.06
N VAL A 29 -5.51 8.47 -0.39
CA VAL A 29 -4.80 7.21 -0.14
C VAL A 29 -3.67 7.04 -1.15
N VAL A 30 -3.89 7.42 -2.41
CA VAL A 30 -2.83 7.46 -3.44
C VAL A 30 -1.69 8.39 -3.02
N HIS A 31 -2.01 9.58 -2.53
CA HIS A 31 -1.01 10.54 -2.03
C HIS A 31 -0.31 10.04 -0.77
N ALA A 32 -1.02 9.41 0.16
CA ALA A 32 -0.40 8.80 1.32
C ALA A 32 0.59 7.70 0.92
N LEU A 33 0.23 6.83 -0.06
CA LEU A 33 1.10 5.79 -0.61
C LEU A 33 2.36 6.37 -1.27
N LYS A 34 2.26 7.56 -1.85
CA LYS A 34 3.40 8.28 -2.45
C LYS A 34 4.20 9.12 -1.46
N SER A 35 3.61 9.57 -0.34
CA SER A 35 4.21 10.49 0.63
C SER A 35 3.82 10.13 2.06
N ASN A 36 4.81 9.80 2.88
CA ASN A 36 4.66 9.38 4.29
C ASN A 36 4.15 10.46 5.26
N THR A 37 3.66 11.60 4.77
CA THR A 37 3.36 12.78 5.57
C THR A 37 1.98 12.77 6.26
N LEU A 38 1.08 11.84 5.90
CA LEU A 38 -0.32 11.84 6.36
C LEU A 38 -0.75 10.56 7.11
N ILE A 39 0.20 9.80 7.67
CA ILE A 39 -0.12 8.52 8.34
C ILE A 39 -0.31 8.73 9.84
N LEU A 40 -1.45 8.27 10.36
CA LEU A 40 -1.70 8.21 11.80
C LEU A 40 -0.63 7.38 12.50
N TRP A 41 -0.11 7.85 13.64
CA TRP A 41 0.95 7.18 14.39
C TRP A 41 0.64 5.70 14.68
N ARG A 42 -0.63 5.37 14.97
CA ARG A 42 -1.10 4.01 15.26
C ARG A 42 -0.92 3.05 14.07
N LEU A 43 -0.91 3.57 12.84
CA LEU A 43 -0.80 2.82 11.60
C LEU A 43 0.61 2.81 11.03
N ARG A 44 1.53 3.60 11.60
CA ARG A 44 2.87 3.84 11.07
C ARG A 44 3.69 2.57 10.87
N ASN A 45 3.60 1.61 11.81
CA ASN A 45 4.35 0.36 11.71
C ASN A 45 3.81 -0.55 10.60
N LYS A 46 2.48 -0.74 10.54
CA LYS A 46 1.84 -1.52 9.46
C LYS A 46 2.11 -0.90 8.09
N TRP A 47 2.04 0.42 8.03
CA TRP A 47 2.34 1.17 6.83
C TRP A 47 3.79 0.98 6.37
N PHE A 48 4.75 1.11 7.29
CA PHE A 48 6.16 0.92 6.97
C PHE A 48 6.42 -0.47 6.39
N ASN A 49 5.81 -1.51 6.98
CA ASN A 49 5.90 -2.87 6.45
C ASN A 49 5.29 -2.97 5.03
N CYS A 50 4.12 -2.38 4.80
CA CYS A 50 3.51 -2.34 3.47
C CYS A 50 4.42 -1.66 2.44
N CYS A 51 5.07 -0.56 2.79
CA CYS A 51 6.02 0.11 1.91
C CYS A 51 7.24 -0.77 1.60
N GLN A 52 7.76 -1.53 2.57
CA GLN A 52 8.85 -2.47 2.34
C GLN A 52 8.42 -3.60 1.39
N TRP A 53 7.22 -4.16 1.59
CA TRP A 53 6.65 -5.20 0.73
C TRP A 53 6.45 -4.71 -0.71
N ILE A 54 5.80 -3.55 -0.88
CA ILE A 54 5.62 -2.90 -2.17
C ILE A 54 6.97 -2.61 -2.84
N GLY A 55 7.97 -2.15 -2.09
CA GLY A 55 9.30 -1.87 -2.62
C GLY A 55 10.04 -3.11 -3.15
N SER A 56 9.63 -4.30 -2.73
CA SER A 56 10.13 -5.58 -3.23
C SER A 56 9.29 -6.19 -4.37
N MET A 57 8.19 -5.53 -4.75
CA MET A 57 7.26 -5.95 -5.80
C MET A 57 7.31 -5.00 -7.00
N ASN A 58 6.92 -5.48 -8.17
CA ASN A 58 6.54 -4.64 -9.30
C ASN A 58 5.14 -4.06 -9.02
N PHE A 59 5.13 -2.94 -8.31
CA PHE A 59 3.91 -2.27 -7.87
C PHE A 59 3.51 -1.13 -8.81
N PHE A 60 2.25 -1.13 -9.22
CA PHE A 60 1.64 -0.05 -9.99
C PHE A 60 0.43 0.52 -9.22
N LEU A 61 0.34 1.84 -9.16
CA LEU A 61 -0.72 2.56 -8.45
C LEU A 61 -1.43 3.50 -9.41
N SER A 62 -2.72 3.27 -9.63
CA SER A 62 -3.60 4.16 -10.39
C SER A 62 -4.70 4.77 -9.51
N HIS A 63 -5.25 5.87 -9.99
CA HIS A 63 -6.45 6.50 -9.44
C HIS A 63 -7.58 6.37 -10.46
N LEU A 64 -8.81 6.16 -9.98
CA LEU A 64 -10.02 6.04 -10.81
C LEU A 64 -10.60 7.40 -11.23
#